data_AF-A0A1Q3PA58-F1
#
_entry.id   AF-A0A1Q3PA58-F1
#
_cell.length_a   1.000
_cell.length_b   1.000
_cell.length_c   1.000
_cell.angle_alpha   90.00
_cell.angle_beta   90.00
_cell.angle_gamma   90.00
#
_symmetry.space_group_name_H-M   'P 1'
#
loop_
_entity.id
_entity.type
_entity.pdbx_description
1 polymer ?
#
loop_
_entity_poly.entity_id
_entity_poly.type
_entity_poly.pdbx_seq_one_letter_code
_entity_poly.pdbx_strand_id
1 'polypeptide(L)'
;MITSYTVRIMTAAKNFNPHSKQHLTILSLTQPVTFQASRQYLTFLTFLTLLTFLTSLTVPVFAQNTDGRFSEAEIIMKRANGFRGIWYMNQPSNDEYVYKYSGGLAVYPANHRPFAIYARQVDKTFFCFGGTDDANSTLMHNVSYFDHRTGKVANPLTILDKKTTDAHDNPVISIDDNGYIWIFSTSHGITRPSYIHKSKKPFDIADFERIHATEIVDGKPQSFTNFSYFQVYPVKGKGFIALFTKYNKAGQRVIGYNTTADGVHWNEWKVLAHIEEGHYQISTERNGKVGVAFDFHPKGKGLNYRTNLHYLETSDFGKTWQNIGGETAQLPLTSAQNLATVHDYASEKRNCYLLDITFDTDNKPAILVVVSKGYEAGPANGPRKWTLYRPDQYGWQHHIVTTSDNNYDMGSVYHVSKNSWRVVGPAVDGPQAYNPGGEVAMWRSDDGGRQWALERQLTRNSPMNHSYVRKPVNAQDGFYAIWADGHGRKPSESFLYFSNAVGDVYRLPRHGDAPMLAPQPVK
;
A
#
# COMPACT_ATOMS: atom_id res chain seq x y z
N MET A 1 -44.71 -29.68 26.10
CA MET A 1 -46.02 -30.14 26.62
C MET A 1 -46.65 -28.98 27.39
N ILE A 2 -47.96 -28.74 27.23
CA ILE A 2 -48.89 -28.14 28.23
C ILE A 2 -48.50 -26.76 28.81
N THR A 3 -49.26 -25.66 28.71
CA THR A 3 -50.52 -25.33 28.01
C THR A 3 -50.62 -23.80 27.87
N SER A 4 -51.39 -23.33 26.90
CA SER A 4 -51.81 -21.93 26.73
C SER A 4 -52.80 -21.44 27.79
N TYR A 5 -52.77 -20.15 28.11
CA TYR A 5 -53.97 -19.41 28.56
C TYR A 5 -54.10 -18.07 27.83
N THR A 6 -55.31 -17.80 27.35
CA THR A 6 -55.74 -16.54 26.73
C THR A 6 -56.97 -16.06 27.47
N VAL A 7 -57.03 -14.77 27.86
CA VAL A 7 -58.27 -14.11 28.31
C VAL A 7 -58.43 -12.78 27.56
N ARG A 8 -59.69 -12.42 27.29
CA ARG A 8 -60.14 -11.43 26.31
C ARG A 8 -60.79 -10.20 26.96
N ILE A 9 -60.51 -9.02 26.39
CA ILE A 9 -61.44 -7.96 25.91
C ILE A 9 -62.46 -7.33 26.89
N MET A 10 -62.48 -5.98 26.95
CA MET A 10 -63.62 -5.06 26.64
C MET A 10 -63.20 -3.60 26.97
N THR A 11 -63.03 -2.62 26.07
CA THR A 11 -63.89 -1.91 25.07
C THR A 11 -64.70 -0.71 25.58
N ALA A 12 -64.45 0.49 25.00
CA ALA A 12 -65.33 1.65 24.72
C ALA A 12 -64.43 2.88 24.38
N ALA A 13 -64.78 3.96 23.65
CA ALA A 13 -65.85 4.37 22.71
C ALA A 13 -65.44 5.80 22.19
N LYS A 14 -65.92 6.45 21.11
CA LYS A 14 -66.84 6.20 19.97
C LYS A 14 -66.63 7.31 18.89
N ASN A 15 -67.28 7.18 17.72
CA ASN A 15 -67.72 8.20 16.71
C ASN A 15 -67.19 7.91 15.28
N PHE A 16 -67.91 7.27 14.35
CA PHE A 16 -69.10 7.69 13.53
C PHE A 16 -68.85 8.88 12.57
N ASN A 17 -69.31 8.97 11.31
CA ASN A 17 -69.89 8.09 10.23
C ASN A 17 -70.23 9.05 9.02
N PRO A 18 -71.03 8.74 7.97
CA PRO A 18 -71.21 7.57 7.07
C PRO A 18 -71.05 7.90 5.55
N HIS A 19 -71.13 6.85 4.71
CA HIS A 19 -71.89 6.70 3.42
C HIS A 19 -71.14 5.70 2.49
N SER A 20 -71.71 4.79 1.70
CA SER A 20 -72.92 3.92 1.69
C SER A 20 -72.88 3.08 0.38
N LYS A 21 -73.27 1.80 0.23
CA LYS A 21 -74.04 0.79 1.01
C LYS A 21 -73.72 -0.65 0.49
N GLN A 22 -74.03 -1.69 1.30
CA GLN A 22 -74.63 -3.04 1.05
C GLN A 22 -74.50 -3.72 -0.35
N HIS A 23 -74.32 -5.04 -0.52
CA HIS A 23 -75.00 -6.18 0.14
C HIS A 23 -74.19 -7.51 0.22
N LEU A 24 -74.65 -8.42 1.10
CA LEU A 24 -74.32 -9.86 1.26
C LEU A 24 -74.72 -10.70 0.00
N THR A 25 -74.23 -11.93 -0.25
CA THR A 25 -74.47 -13.15 0.56
C THR A 25 -73.49 -14.30 0.24
N ILE A 26 -73.33 -15.22 1.20
CA ILE A 26 -72.45 -16.40 1.21
C ILE A 26 -73.15 -17.64 0.61
N LEU A 27 -72.42 -18.55 -0.04
CA LEU A 27 -72.59 -20.02 0.10
C LEU A 27 -71.41 -20.80 -0.52
N SER A 28 -70.98 -21.86 0.17
CA SER A 28 -69.97 -22.82 -0.28
C SER A 28 -70.63 -24.09 -0.85
N LEU A 29 -69.91 -24.84 -1.69
CA LEU A 29 -70.03 -26.31 -1.83
C LEU A 29 -68.87 -26.90 -2.65
N THR A 30 -68.75 -28.24 -2.64
CA THR A 30 -67.50 -28.99 -2.88
C THR A 30 -67.48 -29.86 -4.14
N GLN A 31 -66.37 -29.80 -4.90
CA GLN A 31 -65.82 -30.86 -5.80
C GLN A 31 -66.75 -31.38 -6.95
N PRO A 32 -66.27 -32.29 -7.82
CA PRO A 32 -65.16 -32.10 -8.77
C PRO A 32 -65.56 -32.45 -10.23
N VAL A 33 -64.83 -31.96 -11.24
CA VAL A 33 -64.96 -32.47 -12.62
C VAL A 33 -63.59 -32.68 -13.26
N THR A 34 -63.28 -33.92 -13.59
CA THR A 34 -62.23 -34.30 -14.54
C THR A 34 -62.78 -34.26 -15.96
N PHE A 35 -62.02 -33.68 -16.90
CA PHE A 35 -62.29 -33.83 -18.32
C PHE A 35 -60.99 -34.08 -19.09
N GLN A 36 -60.85 -35.28 -19.65
CA GLN A 36 -59.84 -35.56 -20.66
C GLN A 36 -60.40 -35.16 -22.04
N ALA A 37 -59.69 -34.30 -22.76
CA ALA A 37 -59.99 -34.00 -24.16
C ALA A 37 -58.71 -34.09 -25.01
N SER A 38 -58.68 -35.14 -25.83
CA SER A 38 -58.05 -35.25 -27.17
C SER A 38 -56.77 -34.45 -27.48
N ARG A 39 -55.71 -35.20 -27.80
CA ARG A 39 -54.57 -34.74 -28.63
C ARG A 39 -55.04 -34.07 -29.92
N GLN A 40 -54.72 -32.78 -30.09
CA GLN A 40 -54.23 -32.15 -31.32
C GLN A 40 -53.78 -30.71 -30.96
N TYR A 41 -52.85 -30.12 -31.72
CA TYR A 41 -52.26 -28.79 -31.51
C TYR A 41 -51.37 -28.59 -30.26
N LEU A 42 -50.22 -29.29 -30.19
CA LEU A 42 -49.03 -28.70 -29.56
C LEU A 42 -47.69 -29.21 -30.15
N THR A 43 -47.54 -29.10 -31.47
CA THR A 43 -46.27 -29.31 -32.20
C THR A 43 -45.83 -28.03 -32.91
N PHE A 44 -45.90 -26.89 -32.22
CA PHE A 44 -45.33 -25.63 -32.71
C PHE A 44 -44.90 -24.66 -31.59
N LEU A 45 -44.50 -25.17 -30.41
CA LEU A 45 -43.97 -24.32 -29.32
C LEU A 45 -42.85 -24.98 -28.48
N THR A 46 -42.11 -25.92 -29.08
CA THR A 46 -40.95 -26.61 -28.46
C THR A 46 -39.69 -26.56 -29.34
N PHE A 47 -39.60 -25.55 -30.21
CA PHE A 47 -38.42 -25.26 -31.04
C PHE A 47 -37.96 -23.79 -31.00
N LEU A 48 -38.38 -23.04 -29.97
CA LEU A 48 -37.91 -21.66 -29.71
C LEU A 48 -37.53 -21.41 -28.24
N THR A 49 -37.15 -22.47 -27.53
CA THR A 49 -36.59 -22.43 -26.16
C THR A 49 -35.33 -23.30 -26.02
N LEU A 50 -34.68 -23.60 -27.14
CA LEU A 50 -33.40 -24.33 -27.19
C LEU A 50 -32.36 -23.67 -28.13
N LEU A 51 -32.54 -22.39 -28.49
CA LEU A 51 -31.60 -21.63 -29.33
C LEU A 51 -31.32 -20.21 -28.82
N THR A 52 -31.40 -20.02 -27.50
CA THR A 52 -30.97 -18.80 -26.78
C THR A 52 -30.08 -19.14 -25.58
N PHE A 53 -29.32 -20.24 -25.69
CA PHE A 53 -28.34 -20.68 -24.69
C PHE A 53 -26.92 -20.79 -25.29
N LEU A 54 -26.61 -19.89 -26.22
CA LEU A 54 -25.28 -19.69 -26.83
C LEU A 54 -25.07 -18.21 -27.20
N THR A 55 -25.67 -17.29 -26.44
CA THR A 55 -25.08 -15.96 -26.31
C THR A 55 -23.77 -16.13 -25.57
N SER A 56 -22.69 -15.67 -26.20
CA SER A 56 -21.34 -15.69 -25.65
C SER A 56 -21.33 -15.00 -24.28
N LEU A 57 -21.27 -15.80 -23.22
CA LEU A 57 -20.69 -15.39 -21.95
C LEU A 57 -19.20 -15.15 -22.20
N THR A 58 -18.89 -13.97 -22.75
CA THR A 58 -17.62 -13.31 -22.46
C THR A 58 -17.63 -13.03 -20.97
N VAL A 59 -17.29 -14.05 -20.19
CA VAL A 59 -16.84 -13.87 -18.82
C VAL A 59 -15.75 -12.80 -18.93
N PRO A 60 -15.93 -11.61 -18.33
CA PRO A 60 -14.86 -10.64 -18.33
C PRO A 60 -13.66 -11.37 -17.72
N VAL A 61 -12.49 -11.28 -18.36
CA VAL A 61 -11.27 -11.87 -17.80
C VAL A 61 -10.98 -11.10 -16.52
N PHE A 62 -11.56 -11.58 -15.42
CA PHE A 62 -11.30 -11.07 -14.09
C PHE A 62 -9.80 -11.16 -13.90
N ALA A 63 -9.18 -10.05 -13.48
CA ALA A 63 -7.76 -10.03 -13.12
C ALA A 63 -7.51 -11.18 -12.15
N GLN A 64 -6.91 -12.26 -12.65
CA GLN A 64 -6.76 -13.48 -11.89
C GLN A 64 -5.73 -13.18 -10.82
N ASN A 65 -6.14 -13.17 -9.56
CA ASN A 65 -5.19 -13.18 -8.46
C ASN A 65 -4.39 -14.49 -8.57
N THR A 66 -3.13 -14.37 -9.00
CA THR A 66 -2.21 -15.50 -9.20
C THR A 66 -1.37 -15.80 -7.95
N ASP A 67 -1.68 -15.19 -6.79
CA ASP A 67 -0.79 -15.16 -5.62
C ASP A 67 -0.36 -16.57 -5.14
N GLY A 68 -1.16 -17.60 -5.46
CA GLY A 68 -0.90 -19.02 -5.15
C GLY A 68 -0.16 -19.85 -6.22
N ARG A 69 0.27 -19.30 -7.36
CA ARG A 69 1.07 -20.04 -8.36
C ARG A 69 2.54 -19.63 -8.32
N PHE A 70 3.42 -20.61 -8.16
CA PHE A 70 4.86 -20.42 -8.30
C PHE A 70 5.24 -20.34 -9.78
N SER A 71 6.02 -19.32 -10.13
CA SER A 71 6.73 -19.20 -11.39
C SER A 71 8.02 -18.42 -11.14
N GLU A 72 9.09 -18.76 -11.85
CA GLU A 72 10.27 -17.89 -11.87
C GLU A 72 9.97 -16.63 -12.68
N ALA A 73 10.61 -15.51 -12.31
CA ALA A 73 10.50 -14.28 -13.07
C ALA A 73 11.18 -14.41 -14.45
N GLU A 74 10.54 -13.84 -15.46
CA GLU A 74 11.10 -13.71 -16.80
C GLU A 74 11.90 -12.40 -16.89
N ILE A 75 13.16 -12.47 -17.31
CA ILE A 75 13.98 -11.29 -17.54
C ILE A 75 13.60 -10.68 -18.89
N ILE A 76 13.16 -9.43 -18.89
CA ILE A 76 12.58 -8.74 -20.05
C ILE A 76 13.58 -7.77 -20.70
N MET A 77 14.28 -6.96 -19.89
CA MET A 77 15.25 -5.93 -20.30
C MET A 77 14.85 -5.15 -21.57
N LYS A 78 13.60 -4.66 -21.59
CA LYS A 78 13.01 -4.01 -22.77
C LYS A 78 12.41 -2.66 -22.39
N ARG A 79 12.52 -1.67 -23.29
CA ARG A 79 11.79 -0.41 -23.13
C ARG A 79 10.28 -0.68 -23.15
N ALA A 80 9.57 -0.11 -22.19
CA ALA A 80 8.12 -0.19 -22.08
C ALA A 80 7.41 0.61 -23.19
N ASN A 81 6.11 0.39 -23.33
CA ASN A 81 5.23 1.29 -24.06
C ASN A 81 4.59 2.28 -23.06
N GLY A 82 5.40 3.22 -22.53
CA GLY A 82 4.97 4.20 -21.54
C GLY A 82 4.78 3.65 -20.11
N PHE A 83 3.97 4.34 -19.32
CA PHE A 83 3.82 4.18 -17.87
C PHE A 83 2.47 3.58 -17.48
N ARG A 84 2.45 2.27 -17.20
CA ARG A 84 1.25 1.53 -16.75
C ARG A 84 1.48 1.09 -15.32
N GLY A 85 0.65 1.53 -14.37
CA GLY A 85 0.71 1.05 -12.99
C GLY A 85 0.02 -0.31 -12.84
N ILE A 86 0.44 -1.11 -11.86
CA ILE A 86 -0.33 -2.30 -11.44
C ILE A 86 -1.57 -1.86 -10.64
N TRP A 87 -2.74 -2.36 -11.02
CA TRP A 87 -3.92 -2.42 -10.15
C TRP A 87 -3.90 -3.76 -9.39
N TYR A 88 -4.12 -3.73 -8.08
CA TYR A 88 -4.20 -4.94 -7.25
C TYR A 88 -5.29 -4.80 -6.19
N MET A 89 -5.83 -5.94 -5.74
CA MET A 89 -6.77 -6.04 -4.64
C MET A 89 -6.33 -7.12 -3.66
N ASN A 90 -6.61 -6.90 -2.38
CA ASN A 90 -6.41 -7.88 -1.34
C ASN A 90 -7.72 -8.14 -0.60
N GLN A 91 -8.13 -9.41 -0.61
CA GLN A 91 -9.24 -9.96 0.17
C GLN A 91 -10.61 -9.29 -0.10
N PRO A 92 -11.54 -9.97 -0.80
CA PRO A 92 -12.93 -9.53 -0.87
C PRO A 92 -13.55 -9.32 0.52
N SER A 93 -14.29 -8.23 0.70
CA SER A 93 -15.00 -7.89 1.95
C SER A 93 -16.45 -8.39 1.97
N ASN A 94 -17.03 -8.69 0.79
CA ASN A 94 -18.44 -9.05 0.60
C ASN A 94 -19.44 -7.97 1.05
N ASP A 95 -19.03 -6.70 0.97
CA ASP A 95 -19.84 -5.51 1.24
C ASP A 95 -19.75 -4.50 0.07
N GLU A 96 -20.31 -3.29 0.25
CA GLU A 96 -20.31 -2.24 -0.79
C GLU A 96 -18.91 -1.70 -1.15
N TYR A 97 -17.90 -1.94 -0.31
CA TYR A 97 -16.50 -1.55 -0.54
C TYR A 97 -15.74 -2.61 -1.35
N VAL A 98 -16.32 -3.80 -1.53
CA VAL A 98 -15.85 -4.94 -2.36
C VAL A 98 -14.55 -5.60 -1.88
N TYR A 99 -13.55 -4.84 -1.44
CA TYR A 99 -12.25 -5.33 -0.97
C TYR A 99 -11.84 -4.65 0.34
N LYS A 100 -11.08 -5.37 1.17
CA LYS A 100 -10.41 -4.80 2.35
C LYS A 100 -9.47 -3.66 1.96
N TYR A 101 -8.74 -3.83 0.85
CA TYR A 101 -8.05 -2.75 0.14
C TYR A 101 -7.83 -3.13 -1.34
N SER A 102 -7.91 -2.15 -2.24
CA SER A 102 -7.50 -2.27 -3.64
C SER A 102 -7.20 -0.89 -4.25
N GLY A 103 -6.74 -0.86 -5.50
CA GLY A 103 -6.60 0.36 -6.30
C GLY A 103 -5.31 0.34 -7.13
N GLY A 104 -4.85 1.53 -7.53
CA GLY A 104 -3.54 1.71 -8.12
C GLY A 104 -2.43 1.55 -7.09
N LEU A 105 -1.61 0.51 -7.25
CA LEU A 105 -0.63 0.10 -6.24
C LEU A 105 0.78 0.01 -6.83
N ALA A 106 1.11 0.87 -7.80
CA ALA A 106 2.42 0.90 -8.47
C ALA A 106 3.62 1.26 -7.56
N VAL A 107 3.36 1.93 -6.43
CA VAL A 107 4.38 2.35 -5.44
C VAL A 107 4.01 1.93 -4.00
N TYR A 108 3.28 0.82 -3.91
CA TYR A 108 2.89 0.09 -2.70
C TYR A 108 3.98 -0.89 -2.24
N PRO A 109 4.03 -1.32 -0.96
CA PRO A 109 3.39 -0.77 0.23
C PRO A 109 4.25 0.32 0.90
N ALA A 110 3.74 0.89 2.00
CA ALA A 110 4.48 1.81 2.88
C ALA A 110 5.87 1.27 3.28
N ASN A 111 5.96 -0.06 3.46
CA ASN A 111 7.14 -0.76 3.96
C ASN A 111 8.20 -1.08 2.89
N HIS A 112 8.00 -0.68 1.63
CA HIS A 112 9.06 -0.64 0.61
C HIS A 112 9.66 0.76 0.54
N ARG A 113 10.99 0.90 0.54
CA ARG A 113 11.62 2.20 0.26
C ARG A 113 13.12 2.14 -0.08
N PRO A 114 13.63 3.11 -0.87
CA PRO A 114 12.86 4.17 -1.56
C PRO A 114 12.28 3.71 -2.90
N PHE A 115 11.29 4.46 -3.40
CA PHE A 115 10.76 4.33 -4.76
C PHE A 115 11.36 5.35 -5.74
N ALA A 116 11.93 6.45 -5.22
CA ALA A 116 12.55 7.50 -6.02
C ALA A 116 13.75 8.12 -5.28
N ILE A 117 14.79 8.51 -6.03
CA ILE A 117 16.03 9.08 -5.52
C ILE A 117 16.50 10.18 -6.49
N TYR A 118 16.73 11.39 -5.97
CA TYR A 118 17.41 12.44 -6.73
C TYR A 118 18.93 12.26 -6.72
N ALA A 119 19.53 12.29 -7.91
CA ALA A 119 20.97 12.21 -8.14
C ALA A 119 21.50 13.55 -8.69
N ARG A 120 22.09 14.36 -7.81
CA ARG A 120 22.63 15.70 -8.14
C ARG A 120 23.67 15.69 -9.25
N GLN A 121 24.46 14.61 -9.35
CA GLN A 121 25.55 14.45 -10.33
C GLN A 121 25.05 14.55 -11.78
N VAL A 122 23.83 14.07 -12.04
CA VAL A 122 23.20 14.06 -13.37
C VAL A 122 21.95 14.93 -13.46
N ASP A 123 21.50 15.48 -12.33
CA ASP A 123 20.30 16.30 -12.17
C ASP A 123 19.01 15.58 -12.60
N LYS A 124 18.85 14.35 -12.10
CA LYS A 124 17.74 13.45 -12.40
C LYS A 124 17.16 12.87 -11.13
N THR A 125 15.84 12.71 -11.07
CA THR A 125 15.19 11.83 -10.09
C THR A 125 14.93 10.49 -10.74
N PHE A 126 15.70 9.47 -10.37
CA PHE A 126 15.45 8.08 -10.76
C PHE A 126 14.32 7.50 -9.91
N PHE A 127 13.48 6.66 -10.50
CA PHE A 127 12.38 6.00 -9.78
C PHE A 127 12.06 4.62 -10.35
N CYS A 128 11.54 3.75 -9.50
CA CYS A 128 11.02 2.44 -9.87
C CYS A 128 9.52 2.34 -9.55
N PHE A 129 8.83 1.41 -10.20
CA PHE A 129 7.43 1.13 -9.93
C PHE A 129 7.02 -0.28 -10.39
N GLY A 130 5.97 -0.80 -9.76
CA GLY A 130 5.22 -1.95 -10.24
C GLY A 130 4.30 -1.53 -11.39
N GLY A 131 4.55 -2.08 -12.56
CA GLY A 131 3.72 -1.88 -13.75
C GLY A 131 3.11 -3.19 -14.25
N THR A 132 2.47 -3.13 -15.41
CA THR A 132 1.73 -4.29 -15.94
C THR A 132 1.51 -4.20 -17.46
N ASP A 133 0.96 -5.27 -18.05
CA ASP A 133 0.52 -5.32 -19.44
C ASP A 133 -0.82 -4.59 -19.65
N ASP A 134 -1.44 -4.68 -20.83
CA ASP A 134 -2.75 -4.04 -21.05
C ASP A 134 -3.93 -4.78 -20.39
N ALA A 135 -3.72 -6.00 -19.89
CA ALA A 135 -4.75 -6.84 -19.26
C ALA A 135 -4.69 -6.83 -17.72
N ASN A 136 -3.70 -6.15 -17.13
CA ASN A 136 -3.36 -6.25 -15.71
C ASN A 136 -3.11 -7.71 -15.27
N SER A 137 -2.44 -8.50 -16.13
CA SER A 137 -2.28 -9.95 -15.93
C SER A 137 -1.04 -10.34 -15.11
N THR A 138 -0.07 -9.43 -14.97
CA THR A 138 1.19 -9.68 -14.26
C THR A 138 1.87 -8.39 -13.78
N LEU A 139 2.79 -8.51 -12.83
CA LEU A 139 3.60 -7.43 -12.27
C LEU A 139 4.95 -7.33 -12.99
N MET A 140 5.15 -6.23 -13.68
CA MET A 140 6.40 -5.87 -14.35
C MET A 140 7.20 -4.89 -13.49
N HIS A 141 8.49 -5.14 -13.31
CA HIS A 141 9.36 -4.26 -12.52
C HIS A 141 10.02 -3.25 -13.44
N ASN A 142 9.65 -1.98 -13.28
CA ASN A 142 10.03 -0.90 -14.18
C ASN A 142 10.94 0.11 -13.48
N VAL A 143 11.86 0.71 -14.23
CA VAL A 143 12.72 1.81 -13.81
C VAL A 143 12.71 2.95 -14.84
N SER A 144 12.72 4.19 -14.37
CA SER A 144 12.67 5.42 -15.18
C SER A 144 13.41 6.56 -14.46
N TYR A 145 13.48 7.73 -15.08
CA TYR A 145 13.90 8.97 -14.43
C TYR A 145 13.13 10.19 -14.94
N PHE A 146 12.97 11.18 -14.09
CA PHE A 146 12.65 12.56 -14.47
C PHE A 146 13.94 13.36 -14.60
N ASP A 147 14.08 14.09 -15.70
CA ASP A 147 15.23 14.94 -16.02
C ASP A 147 14.86 16.41 -15.74
N HIS A 148 15.43 16.98 -14.66
CA HIS A 148 15.06 18.32 -14.18
C HIS A 148 15.44 19.44 -15.15
N ARG A 149 16.41 19.18 -16.04
CA ARG A 149 16.89 20.15 -17.04
C ARG A 149 15.94 20.27 -18.24
N THR A 150 15.24 19.18 -18.57
CA THR A 150 14.36 19.11 -19.74
C THR A 150 12.87 19.05 -19.40
N GLY A 151 12.52 18.79 -18.13
CA GLY A 151 11.14 18.59 -17.68
C GLY A 151 10.48 17.31 -18.24
N LYS A 152 11.28 16.39 -18.80
CA LYS A 152 10.81 15.15 -19.43
C LYS A 152 11.13 13.94 -18.58
N VAL A 153 10.37 12.86 -18.80
CA VAL A 153 10.65 11.55 -18.20
C VAL A 153 11.24 10.59 -19.24
N ALA A 154 12.16 9.73 -18.83
CA ALA A 154 12.64 8.64 -19.67
C ALA A 154 11.54 7.58 -19.84
N ASN A 155 11.37 7.05 -21.05
CA ASN A 155 10.48 5.92 -21.26
C ASN A 155 11.03 4.70 -20.48
N PRO A 156 10.23 4.04 -19.61
CA PRO A 156 10.76 3.06 -18.67
C PRO A 156 11.51 1.89 -19.33
N LEU A 157 12.50 1.33 -18.63
CA LEU A 157 12.96 -0.02 -18.87
C LEU A 157 12.16 -0.98 -17.98
N THR A 158 11.50 -1.96 -18.60
CA THR A 158 10.98 -3.15 -17.92
C THR A 158 12.14 -4.14 -17.75
N ILE A 159 12.56 -4.34 -16.50
CA ILE A 159 13.67 -5.23 -16.14
C ILE A 159 13.23 -6.68 -16.19
N LEU A 160 12.12 -7.00 -15.52
CA LEU A 160 11.55 -8.34 -15.44
C LEU A 160 10.02 -8.32 -15.34
N ASP A 161 9.43 -9.47 -15.67
CA ASP A 161 8.07 -9.85 -15.34
C ASP A 161 8.12 -10.83 -14.17
N LYS A 162 7.48 -10.48 -13.05
CA LYS A 162 7.51 -11.22 -11.78
C LYS A 162 6.57 -12.45 -11.78
N LYS A 163 5.77 -12.63 -12.84
CA LYS A 163 4.78 -13.72 -13.02
C LYS A 163 3.79 -13.84 -11.85
N THR A 164 3.37 -12.69 -11.31
CA THR A 164 2.35 -12.56 -10.27
C THR A 164 1.65 -11.21 -10.40
N THR A 165 0.39 -11.06 -9.96
CA THR A 165 -0.23 -9.73 -9.78
C THR A 165 0.01 -9.10 -8.40
N ASP A 166 0.62 -9.84 -7.47
CA ASP A 166 0.79 -9.40 -6.08
C ASP A 166 1.68 -8.15 -5.95
N ALA A 167 1.06 -6.98 -5.73
CA ALA A 167 1.76 -5.70 -5.57
C ALA A 167 2.72 -5.67 -4.35
N HIS A 168 2.63 -6.62 -3.41
CA HIS A 168 3.64 -6.76 -2.36
C HIS A 168 5.02 -7.18 -2.89
N ASP A 169 5.14 -7.64 -4.14
CA ASP A 169 6.43 -7.96 -4.79
C ASP A 169 7.07 -6.73 -5.50
N ASN A 170 6.46 -5.53 -5.43
CA ASN A 170 6.91 -4.30 -6.12
C ASN A 170 8.42 -3.97 -5.93
N PRO A 171 9.10 -3.41 -6.95
CA PRO A 171 10.52 -3.11 -6.88
C PRO A 171 10.86 -1.93 -5.95
N VAL A 172 12.07 -1.97 -5.38
CA VAL A 172 12.71 -0.89 -4.61
C VAL A 172 14.01 -0.46 -5.32
N ILE A 173 14.32 0.83 -5.32
CA ILE A 173 15.50 1.41 -5.98
C ILE A 173 16.57 1.82 -4.95
N SER A 174 17.85 1.72 -5.32
CA SER A 174 18.96 2.35 -4.62
C SER A 174 20.00 2.88 -5.62
N ILE A 175 20.91 3.75 -5.17
CA ILE A 175 22.05 4.24 -5.97
C ILE A 175 23.29 4.17 -5.09
N ASP A 176 24.33 3.44 -5.50
CA ASP A 176 25.56 3.31 -4.70
C ASP A 176 26.50 4.53 -4.81
N ASP A 177 27.57 4.55 -4.01
CA ASP A 177 28.58 5.62 -3.99
C ASP A 177 29.24 5.87 -5.36
N ASN A 178 29.25 4.87 -6.25
CA ASN A 178 29.80 4.96 -7.59
C ASN A 178 28.74 5.37 -8.64
N GLY A 179 27.49 5.59 -8.21
CA GLY A 179 26.38 6.01 -9.05
C GLY A 179 25.65 4.88 -9.78
N TYR A 180 25.97 3.60 -9.54
CA TYR A 180 25.20 2.50 -10.14
C TYR A 180 23.81 2.43 -9.49
N ILE A 181 22.80 2.22 -10.34
CA ILE A 181 21.41 2.06 -9.94
C ILE A 181 21.17 0.58 -9.63
N TRP A 182 20.57 0.31 -8.47
CA TRP A 182 20.23 -1.02 -8.01
C TRP A 182 18.71 -1.15 -7.91
N ILE A 183 18.15 -2.24 -8.44
CA ILE A 183 16.72 -2.57 -8.35
C ILE A 183 16.55 -3.89 -7.60
N PHE A 184 15.94 -3.79 -6.43
CA PHE A 184 15.64 -4.89 -5.53
C PHE A 184 14.19 -5.31 -5.74
N SER A 185 14.02 -6.46 -6.39
CA SER A 185 12.74 -7.09 -6.66
C SER A 185 12.38 -7.99 -5.48
N THR A 186 11.64 -7.45 -4.53
CA THR A 186 11.20 -8.13 -3.31
C THR A 186 10.23 -9.28 -3.58
N SER A 187 9.98 -10.08 -2.56
CA SER A 187 8.91 -11.08 -2.52
C SER A 187 7.90 -10.76 -1.42
N HIS A 188 6.83 -11.54 -1.37
CA HIS A 188 5.87 -11.57 -0.27
C HIS A 188 5.69 -13.02 0.21
N GLY A 189 6.17 -13.30 1.43
CA GLY A 189 6.24 -14.67 1.95
C GLY A 189 7.47 -15.43 1.44
N ILE A 190 7.40 -16.76 1.49
CA ILE A 190 8.52 -17.69 1.20
C ILE A 190 8.42 -18.40 -0.15
N THR A 191 7.31 -18.23 -0.88
CA THR A 191 7.01 -19.01 -2.09
C THR A 191 7.68 -18.44 -3.33
N ARG A 192 7.56 -17.13 -3.57
CA ARG A 192 8.17 -16.47 -4.72
C ARG A 192 9.57 -15.94 -4.36
N PRO A 193 10.58 -16.11 -5.23
CA PRO A 193 11.92 -15.60 -4.97
C PRO A 193 12.01 -14.08 -5.17
N SER A 194 13.00 -13.49 -4.52
CA SER A 194 13.46 -12.11 -4.72
C SER A 194 14.64 -12.06 -5.71
N TYR A 195 14.85 -10.92 -6.35
CA TYR A 195 15.92 -10.72 -7.34
C TYR A 195 16.62 -9.37 -7.14
N ILE A 196 17.91 -9.30 -7.47
CA ILE A 196 18.69 -8.05 -7.42
C ILE A 196 19.25 -7.79 -8.82
N HIS A 197 19.11 -6.55 -9.29
CA HIS A 197 19.66 -6.09 -10.56
C HIS A 197 20.48 -4.82 -10.36
N LYS A 198 21.59 -4.69 -11.10
CA LYS A 198 22.48 -3.53 -11.08
C LYS A 198 22.61 -2.97 -12.49
N SER A 199 22.52 -1.66 -12.66
CA SER A 199 22.76 -1.00 -13.95
C SER A 199 24.19 -1.28 -14.43
N LYS A 200 24.41 -1.51 -15.73
CA LYS A 200 25.77 -1.76 -16.25
C LYS A 200 26.67 -0.52 -16.28
N LYS A 201 26.13 0.68 -16.08
CA LYS A 201 26.85 1.96 -16.01
C LYS A 201 26.25 2.88 -14.93
N PRO A 202 27.03 3.76 -14.29
CA PRO A 202 26.50 4.76 -13.37
C PRO A 202 25.44 5.65 -14.02
N PHE A 203 24.35 5.92 -13.29
CA PHE A 203 23.26 6.81 -13.67
C PHE A 203 22.59 6.49 -15.03
N ASP A 204 22.70 5.24 -15.49
CA ASP A 204 22.13 4.74 -16.74
C ASP A 204 21.08 3.66 -16.46
N ILE A 205 19.91 3.77 -17.09
CA ILE A 205 18.81 2.80 -16.97
C ILE A 205 18.67 1.92 -18.21
N ALA A 206 19.54 2.05 -19.21
CA ALA A 206 19.38 1.37 -20.49
C ALA A 206 19.55 -0.15 -20.42
N ASP A 207 20.37 -0.65 -19.48
CA ASP A 207 20.69 -2.08 -19.35
C ASP A 207 21.17 -2.42 -17.93
N PHE A 208 20.80 -3.60 -17.45
CA PHE A 208 21.07 -4.10 -16.11
C PHE A 208 21.63 -5.54 -16.15
N GLU A 209 22.48 -5.88 -15.21
CA GLU A 209 22.90 -7.26 -14.93
C GLU A 209 22.16 -7.82 -13.70
N ARG A 210 21.85 -9.12 -13.71
CA ARG A 210 21.29 -9.82 -12.56
C ARG A 210 22.42 -10.18 -11.60
N ILE A 211 22.27 -9.76 -10.34
CA ILE A 211 23.23 -10.07 -9.28
C ILE A 211 22.78 -11.34 -8.56
N HIS A 212 23.62 -12.36 -8.60
CA HIS A 212 23.45 -13.62 -7.86
C HIS A 212 24.00 -13.45 -6.44
N ALA A 213 23.32 -12.62 -5.65
CA ALA A 213 23.74 -12.30 -4.29
C ALA A 213 23.66 -13.50 -3.34
N THR A 214 24.51 -13.50 -2.32
CA THR A 214 24.50 -14.47 -1.22
C THR A 214 24.37 -13.76 0.13
N GLU A 215 23.75 -14.41 1.11
CA GLU A 215 23.76 -14.00 2.52
C GLU A 215 24.35 -15.11 3.40
N ILE A 216 24.81 -14.76 4.60
CA ILE A 216 25.28 -15.77 5.58
C ILE A 216 24.09 -16.33 6.36
N VAL A 217 23.93 -17.64 6.33
CA VAL A 217 22.95 -18.41 7.11
C VAL A 217 23.67 -19.58 7.77
N ASP A 218 23.54 -19.72 9.10
CA ASP A 218 24.23 -20.74 9.89
C ASP A 218 25.76 -20.81 9.62
N GLY A 219 26.38 -19.64 9.49
CA GLY A 219 27.82 -19.49 9.20
C GLY A 219 28.25 -19.83 7.77
N LYS A 220 27.33 -20.05 6.83
CA LYS A 220 27.62 -20.43 5.43
C LYS A 220 26.95 -19.49 4.43
N PRO A 221 27.58 -19.15 3.29
CA PRO A 221 26.92 -18.45 2.20
C PRO A 221 25.76 -19.28 1.61
N GLN A 222 24.60 -18.66 1.45
CA GLN A 222 23.43 -19.19 0.75
C GLN A 222 22.86 -18.13 -0.20
N SER A 223 22.12 -18.53 -1.23
CA SER A 223 21.51 -17.59 -2.19
C SER A 223 20.56 -16.60 -1.49
N PHE A 224 20.80 -15.30 -1.65
CA PHE A 224 19.95 -14.26 -1.07
C PHE A 224 18.74 -13.99 -1.96
N THR A 225 17.77 -14.90 -1.93
CA THR A 225 16.58 -14.90 -2.80
C THR A 225 15.26 -14.83 -2.03
N ASN A 226 15.27 -14.43 -0.75
CA ASN A 226 14.04 -14.17 0.00
C ASN A 226 14.19 -12.97 0.94
N PHE A 227 13.60 -11.85 0.52
CA PHE A 227 13.42 -10.65 1.32
C PHE A 227 12.04 -10.05 1.01
N SER A 228 11.29 -9.73 2.07
CA SER A 228 9.97 -9.08 1.97
C SER A 228 10.00 -7.71 2.64
N TYR A 229 9.21 -6.76 2.14
CA TYR A 229 9.12 -5.40 2.69
C TYR A 229 10.48 -4.68 2.76
N PHE A 230 11.21 -4.68 1.62
CA PHE A 230 12.63 -4.29 1.57
C PHE A 230 12.86 -2.77 1.68
N GLN A 231 13.83 -2.38 2.51
CA GLN A 231 14.16 -0.98 2.79
C GLN A 231 15.67 -0.81 2.82
N VAL A 232 16.27 -0.16 1.81
CA VAL A 232 17.73 -0.21 1.58
C VAL A 232 18.36 1.15 1.42
N TYR A 233 19.48 1.36 2.11
CA TYR A 233 20.21 2.63 2.14
C TYR A 233 21.70 2.42 1.87
N PRO A 234 22.29 3.16 0.92
CA PRO A 234 23.74 3.25 0.77
C PRO A 234 24.28 4.14 1.89
N VAL A 235 25.26 3.64 2.65
CA VAL A 235 25.99 4.44 3.63
C VAL A 235 27.41 4.62 3.14
N LYS A 236 27.79 5.88 2.90
CA LYS A 236 29.02 6.25 2.22
C LYS A 236 30.25 5.56 2.81
N GLY A 237 30.98 4.82 1.98
CA GLY A 237 32.18 4.07 2.34
C GLY A 237 31.95 2.82 3.21
N LYS A 238 30.69 2.40 3.44
CA LYS A 238 30.33 1.18 4.18
C LYS A 238 29.56 0.14 3.34
N GLY A 239 28.95 0.57 2.22
CA GLY A 239 28.06 -0.25 1.40
C GLY A 239 26.59 -0.07 1.79
N PHE A 240 25.77 -1.12 1.68
CA PHE A 240 24.34 -1.05 1.99
C PHE A 240 24.02 -1.57 3.39
N ILE A 241 23.08 -0.88 4.06
CA ILE A 241 22.27 -1.45 5.13
C ILE A 241 20.83 -1.59 4.62
N ALA A 242 20.27 -2.79 4.74
CA ALA A 242 18.89 -3.05 4.38
C ALA A 242 18.11 -3.64 5.55
N LEU A 243 16.91 -3.12 5.80
CA LEU A 243 15.96 -3.63 6.77
C LEU A 243 14.81 -4.28 6.02
N PHE A 244 14.41 -5.47 6.45
CA PHE A 244 13.41 -6.28 5.77
C PHE A 244 12.88 -7.39 6.66
N THR A 245 11.75 -7.95 6.25
CA THR A 245 11.06 -9.03 6.93
C THR A 245 11.49 -10.38 6.38
N LYS A 246 11.74 -11.35 7.27
CA LYS A 246 11.69 -12.78 6.97
C LYS A 246 10.49 -13.42 7.67
N TYR A 247 9.97 -14.48 7.08
CA TYR A 247 8.84 -15.23 7.64
C TYR A 247 9.38 -16.41 8.46
N ASN A 248 8.94 -16.55 9.70
CA ASN A 248 9.30 -17.73 10.49
C ASN A 248 8.46 -18.96 10.09
N LYS A 249 8.73 -20.12 10.72
CA LYS A 249 8.02 -21.38 10.43
C LYS A 249 6.51 -21.35 10.70
N ALA A 250 6.02 -20.39 11.49
CA ALA A 250 4.60 -20.16 11.74
C ALA A 250 3.97 -19.10 10.80
N GLY A 251 4.71 -18.62 9.79
CA GLY A 251 4.25 -17.58 8.87
C GLY A 251 4.22 -16.16 9.47
N GLN A 252 4.78 -15.97 10.67
CA GLN A 252 4.83 -14.67 11.33
C GLN A 252 5.94 -13.79 10.75
N ARG A 253 5.69 -12.47 10.70
CA ARG A 253 6.60 -11.48 10.10
C ARG A 253 7.67 -11.04 11.11
N VAL A 254 8.87 -11.62 11.02
CA VAL A 254 10.01 -11.24 11.87
C VAL A 254 10.78 -10.11 11.17
N ILE A 255 11.03 -9.01 11.87
CA ILE A 255 11.74 -7.85 11.31
C ILE A 255 13.20 -7.83 11.73
N GLY A 256 14.06 -7.36 10.83
CA GLY A 256 15.51 -7.40 11.01
C GLY A 256 16.24 -6.62 9.92
N TYR A 257 17.56 -6.71 9.94
CA TYR A 257 18.44 -6.03 8.98
C TYR A 257 19.60 -6.92 8.56
N ASN A 258 20.13 -6.66 7.37
CA ASN A 258 21.39 -7.19 6.89
C ASN A 258 22.24 -6.04 6.32
N THR A 259 23.54 -6.24 6.24
CA THR A 259 24.49 -5.29 5.64
C THR A 259 25.36 -5.98 4.61
N THR A 260 25.89 -5.22 3.66
CA THR A 260 26.83 -5.69 2.64
C THR A 260 27.77 -4.56 2.27
N ALA A 261 29.03 -4.88 1.95
CA ALA A 261 29.99 -3.90 1.46
C ALA A 261 29.81 -3.58 -0.04
N ASP A 262 29.24 -4.51 -0.82
CA ASP A 262 29.29 -4.50 -2.29
C ASP A 262 27.93 -4.75 -2.99
N GLY A 263 26.87 -5.08 -2.26
CA GLY A 263 25.56 -5.43 -2.82
C GLY A 263 25.41 -6.90 -3.23
N VAL A 264 26.50 -7.67 -3.21
CA VAL A 264 26.59 -9.06 -3.69
C VAL A 264 26.73 -10.02 -2.51
N HIS A 265 27.65 -9.74 -1.59
CA HIS A 265 27.94 -10.56 -0.42
C HIS A 265 27.33 -9.88 0.81
N TRP A 266 26.19 -10.40 1.25
CA TRP A 266 25.48 -9.95 2.43
C TRP A 266 25.94 -10.74 3.66
N ASN A 267 25.94 -10.08 4.81
CA ASN A 267 26.31 -10.67 6.09
C ASN A 267 25.18 -11.59 6.60
N GLU A 268 25.21 -11.91 7.89
CA GLU A 268 24.11 -12.57 8.58
C GLU A 268 22.97 -11.58 8.85
N TRP A 269 21.73 -11.98 8.51
CA TRP A 269 20.55 -11.18 8.82
C TRP A 269 20.23 -11.24 10.32
N LYS A 270 20.19 -10.07 10.97
CA LYS A 270 20.00 -9.91 12.41
C LYS A 270 18.57 -9.48 12.72
N VAL A 271 17.93 -10.16 13.67
CA VAL A 271 16.57 -9.85 14.13
C VAL A 271 16.57 -8.57 14.97
N LEU A 272 15.64 -7.65 14.67
CA LEU A 272 15.33 -6.48 15.50
C LEU A 272 14.25 -6.82 16.52
N ALA A 273 13.13 -7.36 16.06
CA ALA A 273 12.00 -7.69 16.90
C ALA A 273 11.22 -8.91 16.39
N HIS A 274 10.69 -9.66 17.36
CA HIS A 274 9.62 -10.62 17.17
C HIS A 274 8.70 -10.61 18.40
N ILE A 275 7.74 -9.69 18.40
CA ILE A 275 6.68 -9.58 19.39
C ILE A 275 5.44 -10.29 18.82
N GLU A 276 4.91 -11.25 19.57
CA GLU A 276 3.67 -11.98 19.28
C GLU A 276 3.56 -12.57 17.86
N GLU A 277 2.74 -12.02 16.96
CA GLU A 277 2.54 -12.51 15.58
C GLU A 277 3.36 -11.74 14.52
N GLY A 278 4.36 -10.98 14.97
CA GLY A 278 5.28 -10.25 14.11
C GLY A 278 4.87 -8.80 13.90
N HIS A 279 5.38 -8.19 12.82
CA HIS A 279 5.36 -6.75 12.64
C HIS A 279 5.23 -6.32 11.18
N TYR A 280 4.86 -5.05 10.98
CA TYR A 280 5.37 -4.22 9.90
C TYR A 280 6.40 -3.20 10.43
N GLN A 281 7.28 -2.74 9.55
CA GLN A 281 8.27 -1.70 9.87
C GLN A 281 8.41 -0.67 8.75
N ILE A 282 8.79 0.55 9.11
CA ILE A 282 9.25 1.61 8.22
C ILE A 282 10.57 2.18 8.75
N SER A 283 11.48 2.57 7.87
CA SER A 283 12.78 3.12 8.26
C SER A 283 13.14 4.39 7.51
N THR A 284 14.19 5.07 7.94
CA THR A 284 14.78 6.21 7.22
C THR A 284 16.27 6.29 7.50
N GLU A 285 17.01 6.91 6.59
CA GLU A 285 18.45 7.11 6.72
C GLU A 285 18.77 8.60 6.54
N ARG A 286 19.75 9.09 7.29
CA ARG A 286 20.39 10.39 7.06
C ARG A 286 21.81 10.40 7.62
N ASN A 287 22.78 10.67 6.76
CA ASN A 287 24.21 10.84 7.11
C ASN A 287 24.80 9.64 7.90
N GLY A 288 24.43 8.41 7.54
CA GLY A 288 24.85 7.16 8.16
C GLY A 288 24.05 6.74 9.40
N LYS A 289 23.14 7.60 9.90
CA LYS A 289 22.18 7.24 10.93
C LYS A 289 20.94 6.60 10.29
N VAL A 290 20.50 5.48 10.83
CA VAL A 290 19.27 4.79 10.41
C VAL A 290 18.30 4.73 11.58
N GLY A 291 17.06 5.17 11.36
CA GLY A 291 15.95 5.01 12.30
C GLY A 291 14.95 3.99 11.76
N VAL A 292 14.35 3.19 12.63
CA VAL A 292 13.28 2.23 12.31
C VAL A 292 12.12 2.41 13.28
N ALA A 293 10.91 2.51 12.74
CA ALA A 293 9.66 2.49 13.48
C ALA A 293 8.84 1.25 13.11
N PHE A 294 8.20 0.62 14.08
CA PHE A 294 7.45 -0.63 13.88
C PHE A 294 6.23 -0.77 14.80
N ASP A 295 5.20 -1.43 14.29
CA ASP A 295 4.03 -1.88 15.04
C ASP A 295 4.27 -3.32 15.55
N PHE A 296 3.27 -3.96 16.16
CA PHE A 296 3.24 -5.42 16.29
C PHE A 296 1.84 -5.99 16.05
N HIS A 297 1.76 -7.27 15.71
CA HIS A 297 0.53 -8.02 15.49
C HIS A 297 0.09 -8.74 16.78
N PRO A 298 -1.07 -8.40 17.36
CA PRO A 298 -1.55 -9.07 18.57
C PRO A 298 -1.92 -10.53 18.31
N LYS A 299 -1.48 -11.40 19.22
CA LYS A 299 -1.69 -12.84 19.21
C LYS A 299 -3.18 -13.20 19.14
N GLY A 300 -3.52 -14.11 18.24
CA GLY A 300 -4.89 -14.60 18.01
C GLY A 300 -5.81 -13.59 17.31
N LYS A 301 -5.32 -12.41 16.90
CA LYS A 301 -6.08 -11.42 16.13
C LYS A 301 -5.62 -11.30 14.68
N GLY A 302 -4.33 -11.54 14.41
CA GLY A 302 -3.73 -11.40 13.10
C GLY A 302 -3.39 -9.96 12.69
N LEU A 303 -2.61 -9.86 11.61
CA LEU A 303 -1.90 -8.64 11.15
C LEU A 303 -2.76 -7.38 10.93
N ASN A 304 -4.08 -7.54 10.75
CA ASN A 304 -4.98 -6.41 10.55
C ASN A 304 -5.18 -5.59 11.83
N TYR A 305 -5.00 -6.20 13.01
CA TYR A 305 -5.09 -5.55 14.32
C TYR A 305 -3.74 -5.01 14.82
N ARG A 306 -2.82 -4.75 13.89
CA ARG A 306 -1.50 -4.17 14.17
C ARG A 306 -1.61 -2.92 15.05
N THR A 307 -0.81 -2.86 16.10
CA THR A 307 -0.93 -1.88 17.18
C THR A 307 0.43 -1.53 17.79
N ASN A 308 0.39 -0.56 18.71
CA ASN A 308 1.51 0.19 19.28
C ASN A 308 2.37 0.88 18.23
N LEU A 309 3.25 1.75 18.70
CA LEU A 309 4.33 2.32 17.92
C LEU A 309 5.61 2.14 18.70
N HIS A 310 6.65 1.65 18.02
CA HIS A 310 8.00 1.51 18.54
C HIS A 310 9.00 2.27 17.67
N TYR A 311 10.14 2.64 18.24
CA TYR A 311 11.24 3.27 17.51
C TYR A 311 12.62 2.87 18.07
N LEU A 312 13.52 2.49 17.17
CA LEU A 312 14.94 2.31 17.44
C LEU A 312 15.79 3.03 16.39
N GLU A 313 17.04 3.32 16.72
CA GLU A 313 18.02 3.91 15.81
C GLU A 313 19.43 3.35 15.98
N THR A 314 20.21 3.39 14.90
CA THR A 314 21.63 3.05 14.87
C THR A 314 22.43 4.14 14.15
N SER A 315 23.61 4.46 14.66
CA SER A 315 24.57 5.37 14.01
C SER A 315 25.89 4.67 13.64
N ASP A 316 26.02 3.38 13.98
CA ASP A 316 27.26 2.61 13.84
C ASP A 316 27.18 1.51 12.77
N PHE A 317 26.18 1.62 11.86
CA PHE A 317 25.87 0.66 10.79
C PHE A 317 25.34 -0.68 11.32
N GLY A 318 24.49 -0.63 12.34
CA GLY A 318 23.82 -1.80 12.89
C GLY A 318 24.72 -2.68 13.77
N LYS A 319 25.70 -2.09 14.48
CA LYS A 319 26.42 -2.80 15.56
C LYS A 319 25.65 -2.67 16.88
N THR A 320 25.11 -1.48 17.16
CA THR A 320 24.20 -1.21 18.27
C THR A 320 22.93 -0.53 17.78
N TRP A 321 21.85 -0.72 18.54
CA TRP A 321 20.56 -0.06 18.34
C TRP A 321 20.12 0.55 19.67
N GLN A 322 19.57 1.76 19.63
CA GLN A 322 19.19 2.54 20.81
C GLN A 322 17.78 3.10 20.66
N ASN A 323 17.10 3.40 21.77
CA ASN A 323 15.93 4.27 21.74
C ASN A 323 16.33 5.75 21.58
N ILE A 324 15.35 6.64 21.51
CA ILE A 324 15.59 8.08 21.34
C ILE A 324 16.28 8.75 22.55
N GLY A 325 16.31 8.08 23.71
CA GLY A 325 17.06 8.50 24.90
C GLY A 325 18.52 8.04 24.92
N GLY A 326 18.95 7.23 23.94
CA GLY A 326 20.30 6.64 23.89
C GLY A 326 20.45 5.31 24.63
N GLU A 327 19.38 4.75 25.18
CA GLU A 327 19.43 3.45 25.87
C GLU A 327 19.60 2.31 24.86
N THR A 328 20.63 1.49 25.03
CA THR A 328 20.95 0.41 24.08
C THR A 328 20.00 -0.78 24.23
N ALA A 329 19.42 -1.21 23.11
CA ALA A 329 18.53 -2.35 23.03
C ALA A 329 19.28 -3.69 23.12
N GLN A 330 18.77 -4.60 23.95
CA GLN A 330 19.10 -6.01 23.85
C GLN A 330 18.17 -6.63 22.80
N LEU A 331 18.74 -7.02 21.65
CA LEU A 331 18.00 -7.59 20.53
C LEU A 331 18.00 -9.13 20.59
N PRO A 332 16.93 -9.80 20.14
CA PRO A 332 15.70 -9.22 19.59
C PRO A 332 14.72 -8.73 20.67
N LEU A 333 13.93 -7.69 20.35
CA LEU A 333 12.81 -7.26 21.20
C LEU A 333 11.63 -8.25 21.09
N THR A 334 11.11 -8.72 22.23
CA THR A 334 10.10 -9.79 22.31
C THR A 334 8.86 -9.44 23.15
N SER A 335 8.88 -8.32 23.88
CA SER A 335 7.77 -7.83 24.71
C SER A 335 7.08 -6.62 24.08
N ALA A 336 5.75 -6.57 24.12
CA ALA A 336 4.95 -5.44 23.61
C ALA A 336 5.21 -4.11 24.32
N GLN A 337 5.62 -4.16 25.60
CA GLN A 337 6.16 -3.01 26.32
C GLN A 337 7.67 -3.20 26.48
N ASN A 338 8.45 -2.26 25.96
CA ASN A 338 9.92 -2.30 25.97
C ASN A 338 10.48 -0.86 25.82
N LEU A 339 11.81 -0.71 25.90
CA LEU A 339 12.50 0.59 25.80
C LEU A 339 12.28 1.35 24.47
N ALA A 340 11.83 0.68 23.41
CA ALA A 340 11.53 1.29 22.12
C ALA A 340 10.07 1.79 22.02
N THR A 341 9.19 1.48 22.98
CA THR A 341 7.76 1.84 22.88
C THR A 341 7.58 3.37 22.88
N VAL A 342 7.07 3.88 21.77
CA VAL A 342 6.70 5.28 21.54
C VAL A 342 5.28 5.55 22.04
N HIS A 343 4.36 4.63 21.76
CA HIS A 343 2.94 4.75 22.15
C HIS A 343 2.30 3.37 22.31
N ASP A 344 1.58 3.16 23.42
CA ASP A 344 0.80 1.94 23.68
C ASP A 344 -0.66 2.09 23.21
N TYR A 345 -0.91 1.75 21.95
CA TYR A 345 -2.24 1.76 21.37
C TYR A 345 -3.07 0.51 21.73
N ALA A 346 -2.44 -0.55 22.26
CA ALA A 346 -3.11 -1.77 22.64
C ALA A 346 -4.03 -1.55 23.85
N SER A 347 -3.57 -0.81 24.88
CA SER A 347 -4.42 -0.41 26.01
C SER A 347 -5.56 0.53 25.60
N GLU A 348 -5.34 1.41 24.62
CA GLU A 348 -6.39 2.25 24.01
C GLU A 348 -7.37 1.49 23.10
N LYS A 349 -7.11 0.20 22.81
CA LYS A 349 -7.85 -0.62 21.85
C LYS A 349 -7.88 0.02 20.44
N ARG A 350 -6.73 0.55 20.01
CA ARG A 350 -6.52 1.17 18.69
C ARG A 350 -5.63 0.33 17.81
N ASN A 351 -5.86 0.42 16.50
CA ASN A 351 -4.90 -0.04 15.51
C ASN A 351 -3.94 1.11 15.16
N CYS A 352 -2.70 0.77 14.83
CA CYS A 352 -1.63 1.67 14.41
C CYS A 352 -1.08 1.20 13.07
N TYR A 353 -1.20 2.02 12.03
CA TYR A 353 -0.76 1.72 10.68
C TYR A 353 0.37 2.67 10.28
N LEU A 354 1.55 2.13 10.02
CA LEU A 354 2.75 2.90 9.68
C LEU A 354 2.63 3.51 8.27
N LEU A 355 2.85 4.83 8.13
CA LEU A 355 2.87 5.51 6.83
C LEU A 355 4.29 5.83 6.36
N ASP A 356 4.96 6.79 7.01
CA ASP A 356 6.29 7.26 6.62
C ASP A 356 7.07 7.77 7.84
N ILE A 357 8.39 7.84 7.69
CA ILE A 357 9.33 8.32 8.70
C ILE A 357 10.44 9.11 8.00
N THR A 358 10.84 10.21 8.63
CA THR A 358 11.95 11.06 8.17
C THR A 358 12.74 11.60 9.35
N PHE A 359 14.00 11.95 9.11
CA PHE A 359 14.77 12.78 10.04
C PHE A 359 14.58 14.28 9.71
N ASP A 360 14.68 15.13 10.74
CA ASP A 360 14.91 16.56 10.60
C ASP A 360 16.41 16.91 10.46
N THR A 361 16.76 18.21 10.47
CA THR A 361 18.15 18.65 10.34
C THR A 361 19.06 18.19 11.47
N ASP A 362 18.51 17.90 12.65
CA ASP A 362 19.25 17.51 13.85
C ASP A 362 19.25 15.97 14.03
N ASN A 363 18.85 15.23 12.99
CA ASN A 363 18.69 13.77 12.99
C ASN A 363 17.68 13.27 14.05
N LYS A 364 16.67 14.06 14.41
CA LYS A 364 15.54 13.60 15.22
C LYS A 364 14.42 13.05 14.32
N PRO A 365 13.83 11.90 14.65
CA PRO A 365 12.79 11.29 13.85
C PRO A 365 11.47 12.07 13.89
N ALA A 366 10.72 12.00 12.80
CA ALA A 366 9.31 12.31 12.73
C ALA A 366 8.58 11.13 12.07
N ILE A 367 7.64 10.52 12.78
CA ILE A 367 6.98 9.26 12.38
C ILE A 367 5.50 9.53 12.15
N LEU A 368 5.01 9.26 10.95
CA LEU A 368 3.61 9.44 10.55
C LEU A 368 2.89 8.08 10.55
N VAL A 369 1.74 8.03 11.23
CA VAL A 369 0.89 6.82 11.34
C VAL A 369 -0.58 7.15 11.13
N VAL A 370 -1.40 6.15 10.77
CA VAL A 370 -2.86 6.20 10.85
C VAL A 370 -3.33 5.42 12.07
N VAL A 371 -4.21 6.05 12.86
CA VAL A 371 -4.78 5.50 14.09
C VAL A 371 -6.28 5.31 13.92
N SER A 372 -6.79 4.10 14.21
CA SER A 372 -8.20 3.76 13.99
C SER A 372 -8.76 2.80 15.03
N LYS A 373 -10.07 2.54 14.99
CA LYS A 373 -10.77 1.61 15.90
C LYS A 373 -10.80 0.15 15.41
N GLY A 374 -10.43 -0.09 14.16
CA GLY A 374 -10.55 -1.37 13.48
C GLY A 374 -10.04 -1.28 12.04
N TYR A 375 -9.90 -2.43 11.38
CA TYR A 375 -9.21 -2.54 10.09
C TYR A 375 -10.14 -2.48 8.88
N GLU A 376 -11.41 -2.79 9.09
CA GLU A 376 -12.45 -2.94 8.08
C GLU A 376 -12.71 -1.60 7.36
N ALA A 377 -13.13 -1.70 6.10
CA ALA A 377 -13.55 -0.56 5.29
C ALA A 377 -14.85 0.07 5.82
N GLY A 378 -15.23 1.21 5.26
CA GLY A 378 -16.45 1.94 5.64
C GLY A 378 -16.31 2.84 6.88
N PRO A 379 -17.40 3.54 7.26
CA PRO A 379 -17.38 4.57 8.31
C PRO A 379 -17.24 4.04 9.74
N ALA A 380 -17.59 2.77 10.00
CA ALA A 380 -17.74 2.22 11.35
C ALA A 380 -16.49 2.37 12.24
N ASN A 381 -15.29 2.22 11.67
CA ASN A 381 -14.02 2.31 12.38
C ASN A 381 -13.44 3.73 12.49
N GLY A 382 -14.16 4.75 12.00
CA GLY A 382 -13.73 6.13 11.97
C GLY A 382 -13.76 6.87 13.33
N PRO A 383 -13.15 8.07 13.42
CA PRO A 383 -12.27 8.66 12.40
C PRO A 383 -10.92 7.95 12.36
N ARG A 384 -10.28 7.92 11.18
CA ARG A 384 -8.93 7.39 10.99
C ARG A 384 -7.97 8.57 10.99
N LYS A 385 -7.23 8.74 12.08
CA LYS A 385 -6.43 9.94 12.37
C LYS A 385 -5.01 9.77 11.85
N TRP A 386 -4.56 10.70 11.00
CA TRP A 386 -3.16 10.80 10.63
C TRP A 386 -2.43 11.54 11.76
N THR A 387 -1.55 10.85 12.46
CA THR A 387 -0.85 11.36 13.65
C THR A 387 0.64 11.40 13.39
N LEU A 388 1.27 12.56 13.62
CA LEU A 388 2.72 12.71 13.56
C LEU A 388 3.32 12.68 14.97
N TYR A 389 4.28 11.78 15.18
CA TYR A 389 5.10 11.67 16.39
C TYR A 389 6.46 12.33 16.19
N ARG A 390 6.91 13.12 17.17
CA ARG A 390 8.26 13.71 17.24
C ARG A 390 8.77 13.73 18.68
N PRO A 391 10.08 13.54 18.93
CA PRO A 391 10.65 13.66 20.26
C PRO A 391 10.99 15.12 20.60
N ASP A 392 10.71 15.51 21.84
CA ASP A 392 11.22 16.73 22.47
C ASP A 392 11.93 16.42 23.79
N GLN A 393 12.21 17.46 24.60
CA GLN A 393 12.90 17.32 25.89
C GLN A 393 12.10 16.56 26.97
N TYR A 394 10.81 16.31 26.74
CA TYR A 394 9.91 15.61 27.65
C TYR A 394 9.52 14.20 27.15
N GLY A 395 10.12 13.74 26.04
CA GLY A 395 9.83 12.45 25.41
C GLY A 395 9.09 12.61 24.09
N TRP A 396 8.20 11.66 23.76
CA TRP A 396 7.46 11.68 22.50
C TRP A 396 6.20 12.54 22.58
N GLN A 397 6.14 13.55 21.72
CA GLN A 397 4.94 14.35 21.46
C GLN A 397 4.23 13.85 20.20
N HIS A 398 2.91 14.02 20.14
CA HIS A 398 2.13 13.63 18.98
C HIS A 398 1.00 14.62 18.67
N HIS A 399 0.75 14.84 17.38
CA HIS A 399 -0.28 15.76 16.90
C HIS A 399 -1.02 15.21 15.69
N ILE A 400 -2.31 15.52 15.58
CA ILE A 400 -3.15 15.12 14.45
C ILE A 400 -2.85 16.07 13.28
N VAL A 401 -2.46 15.50 12.15
CA VAL A 401 -2.23 16.22 10.88
C VAL A 401 -3.57 16.45 10.17
N THR A 402 -4.35 15.38 10.03
CA THR A 402 -5.63 15.34 9.35
C THR A 402 -6.36 14.03 9.70
N THR A 403 -7.52 13.79 9.09
CA THR A 403 -8.21 12.48 9.09
C THR A 403 -8.45 12.02 7.66
N SER A 404 -8.50 10.71 7.45
CA SER A 404 -8.90 10.10 6.18
C SER A 404 -9.95 9.00 6.39
N ASP A 405 -10.37 8.34 5.31
CA ASP A 405 -11.49 7.40 5.33
C ASP A 405 -11.07 5.92 5.29
N ASN A 406 -9.81 5.58 4.98
CA ASN A 406 -9.28 4.22 5.02
C ASN A 406 -7.93 4.13 5.77
N ASN A 407 -7.59 2.94 6.28
CA ASN A 407 -6.34 2.73 7.02
C ASN A 407 -5.12 2.56 6.09
N TYR A 408 -5.36 2.27 4.81
CA TYR A 408 -4.33 2.10 3.78
C TYR A 408 -4.04 3.41 3.02
N ASP A 409 -4.63 4.53 3.44
CA ASP A 409 -4.31 5.86 2.91
C ASP A 409 -2.90 6.22 3.34
N MET A 410 -1.97 6.24 2.39
CA MET A 410 -0.55 6.42 2.66
C MET A 410 -0.02 7.66 1.96
N GLY A 411 0.64 8.50 2.75
CA GLY A 411 1.35 9.69 2.31
C GLY A 411 2.68 9.82 3.02
N SER A 412 3.49 10.79 2.59
CA SER A 412 4.85 10.98 3.08
C SER A 412 5.01 12.26 3.89
N VAL A 413 5.92 12.25 4.87
CA VAL A 413 6.24 13.40 5.74
C VAL A 413 7.56 14.05 5.30
N TYR A 414 7.58 15.39 5.28
CA TYR A 414 8.69 16.21 4.82
C TYR A 414 9.06 17.21 5.92
N HIS A 415 10.35 17.23 6.28
CA HIS A 415 10.94 18.36 7.00
C HIS A 415 11.26 19.45 5.97
N VAL A 416 10.57 20.59 6.04
CA VAL A 416 10.73 21.71 5.10
C VAL A 416 11.76 22.71 5.64
N SER A 417 11.68 23.03 6.92
CA SER A 417 12.67 23.82 7.65
C SER A 417 12.55 23.56 9.15
N LYS A 418 13.42 24.16 9.98
CA LYS A 418 13.52 23.94 11.44
C LYS A 418 12.18 23.80 12.17
N ASN A 419 11.21 24.66 11.83
CA ASN A 419 9.86 24.63 12.41
C ASN A 419 8.78 24.20 11.39
N SER A 420 9.11 24.09 10.11
CA SER A 420 8.16 23.86 9.02
C SER A 420 8.14 22.41 8.57
N TRP A 421 6.96 21.82 8.59
CA TRP A 421 6.70 20.43 8.23
C TRP A 421 5.57 20.36 7.21
N ARG A 422 5.67 19.41 6.29
CA ARG A 422 4.64 19.13 5.29
C ARG A 422 4.31 17.64 5.27
N VAL A 423 3.05 17.32 5.09
CA VAL A 423 2.59 15.96 4.76
C VAL A 423 1.90 16.03 3.41
N VAL A 424 2.21 15.09 2.52
CA VAL A 424 1.57 14.98 1.19
C VAL A 424 0.98 13.59 1.06
N GLY A 425 -0.34 13.51 0.84
CA GLY A 425 -1.07 12.25 0.90
C GLY A 425 -2.52 12.32 0.44
N PRO A 426 -3.17 11.17 0.21
CA PRO A 426 -4.53 11.09 -0.26
C PRO A 426 -5.53 11.01 0.91
N ALA A 427 -5.60 12.08 1.70
CA ALA A 427 -6.47 12.18 2.88
C ALA A 427 -7.62 13.20 2.70
N VAL A 428 -8.00 13.48 1.46
CA VAL A 428 -9.27 14.14 1.11
C VAL A 428 -10.13 13.11 0.39
N ASP A 429 -11.41 13.01 0.72
CA ASP A 429 -12.33 12.02 0.17
C ASP A 429 -12.31 12.00 -1.38
N GLY A 430 -12.20 10.79 -1.94
CA GLY A 430 -12.19 10.54 -3.38
C GLY A 430 -13.51 9.98 -3.93
N PRO A 431 -13.55 9.68 -5.23
CA PRO A 431 -14.73 9.11 -5.90
C PRO A 431 -15.10 7.69 -5.42
N GLN A 432 -14.19 6.97 -4.75
CA GLN A 432 -14.47 5.70 -4.09
C GLN A 432 -14.21 5.81 -2.57
N ALA A 433 -15.01 6.64 -1.90
CA ALA A 433 -14.94 6.82 -0.46
C ALA A 433 -14.92 5.48 0.31
N TYR A 434 -14.11 5.45 1.37
CA TYR A 434 -13.75 4.33 2.25
C TYR A 434 -12.98 3.17 1.61
N ASN A 435 -12.65 3.24 0.32
CA ASN A 435 -11.60 2.43 -0.28
C ASN A 435 -10.27 3.19 -0.21
N PRO A 436 -9.11 2.51 -0.31
CA PRO A 436 -7.81 3.17 -0.17
C PRO A 436 -7.63 4.35 -1.12
N GLY A 437 -7.00 5.40 -0.60
CA GLY A 437 -6.72 6.62 -1.31
C GLY A 437 -7.92 7.56 -1.43
N GLY A 438 -7.74 8.59 -2.24
CA GLY A 438 -8.71 9.67 -2.38
C GLY A 438 -8.17 10.75 -3.29
N GLU A 439 -8.48 12.01 -3.00
CA GLU A 439 -7.80 13.15 -3.60
C GLU A 439 -6.52 13.49 -2.82
N VAL A 440 -5.45 13.79 -3.54
CA VAL A 440 -4.16 14.17 -2.95
C VAL A 440 -4.22 15.60 -2.45
N ALA A 441 -3.63 15.85 -1.29
CA ALA A 441 -3.41 17.18 -0.73
C ALA A 441 -2.07 17.30 0.00
N MET A 442 -1.68 18.54 0.26
CA MET A 442 -0.58 18.98 1.10
C MET A 442 -1.14 19.61 2.37
N TRP A 443 -0.71 19.13 3.53
CA TRP A 443 -0.91 19.79 4.82
C TRP A 443 0.42 20.34 5.31
N ARG A 444 0.37 21.49 5.99
CA ARG A 444 1.54 22.19 6.49
C ARG A 444 1.37 22.58 7.95
N SER A 445 2.49 22.54 8.67
CA SER A 445 2.69 23.08 10.00
C SER A 445 3.91 23.97 9.99
N ASP A 446 3.87 25.14 10.63
CA ASP A 446 5.01 26.05 10.79
C ASP A 446 5.40 26.25 12.27
N ASP A 447 4.81 25.47 13.18
CA ASP A 447 5.03 25.52 14.64
C ASP A 447 5.71 24.25 15.20
N GLY A 448 6.44 23.53 14.34
CA GLY A 448 7.17 22.30 14.69
C GLY A 448 6.36 21.02 14.56
N GLY A 449 5.21 21.06 13.88
CA GLY A 449 4.31 19.91 13.70
C GLY A 449 3.16 19.86 14.70
N ARG A 450 2.85 20.95 15.41
CA ARG A 450 1.85 20.97 16.50
C ARG A 450 0.45 21.30 15.99
N GLN A 451 0.34 22.27 15.10
CA GLN A 451 -0.87 22.65 14.40
C GLN A 451 -0.69 22.48 12.89
N TRP A 452 -1.74 22.01 12.22
CA TRP A 452 -1.73 21.68 10.79
C TRP A 452 -2.89 22.36 10.07
N ALA A 453 -2.60 22.90 8.89
CA ALA A 453 -3.58 23.43 7.96
C ALA A 453 -3.43 22.76 6.59
N LEU A 454 -4.53 22.69 5.83
CA LEU A 454 -4.49 22.34 4.41
C LEU A 454 -3.76 23.47 3.65
N GLU A 455 -2.59 23.18 3.09
CA GLU A 455 -1.80 24.13 2.30
C GLU A 455 -2.32 24.20 0.86
N ARG A 456 -2.56 23.04 0.23
CA ARG A 456 -3.09 22.92 -1.12
C ARG A 456 -3.74 21.56 -1.32
N GLN A 457 -4.89 21.50 -1.99
CA GLN A 457 -5.39 20.24 -2.56
C GLN A 457 -4.89 20.12 -4.01
N LEU A 458 -4.27 18.99 -4.33
CA LEU A 458 -3.48 18.73 -5.54
C LEU A 458 -4.33 18.14 -6.67
N THR A 459 -5.27 17.27 -6.33
CA THR A 459 -6.19 16.62 -7.30
C THR A 459 -7.64 16.86 -6.89
N ARG A 460 -8.56 16.90 -7.86
CA ARG A 460 -9.98 17.23 -7.66
C ARG A 460 -10.84 16.54 -8.72
N ASN A 461 -12.01 16.06 -8.33
CA ASN A 461 -12.99 15.42 -9.22
C ASN A 461 -12.38 14.27 -10.05
N SER A 462 -11.41 13.57 -9.47
CA SER A 462 -10.73 12.43 -10.09
C SER A 462 -11.75 11.30 -10.32
N PRO A 463 -11.61 10.49 -11.39
CA PRO A 463 -12.48 9.34 -11.64
C PRO A 463 -12.15 8.14 -10.75
N MET A 464 -10.93 8.11 -10.19
CA MET A 464 -10.38 7.04 -9.37
C MET A 464 -9.63 7.64 -8.17
N ASN A 465 -9.57 6.89 -7.06
CA ASN A 465 -8.76 7.27 -5.91
C ASN A 465 -7.26 7.26 -6.26
N HIS A 466 -6.51 8.26 -5.80
CA HIS A 466 -5.05 8.31 -5.80
C HIS A 466 -4.51 7.70 -4.51
N SER A 467 -3.47 6.86 -4.59
CA SER A 467 -3.01 6.00 -3.49
C SER A 467 -1.48 5.95 -3.37
N TYR A 468 -0.99 5.77 -2.14
CA TYR A 468 0.45 5.60 -1.80
C TYR A 468 1.36 6.73 -2.30
N VAL A 469 1.19 7.94 -1.75
CA VAL A 469 2.02 9.11 -2.11
C VAL A 469 3.41 9.02 -1.48
N ARG A 470 4.43 8.82 -2.32
CA ARG A 470 5.82 8.59 -1.91
C ARG A 470 6.71 9.81 -2.12
N LYS A 471 7.50 10.14 -1.10
CA LYS A 471 8.61 11.10 -1.14
C LYS A 471 9.86 10.49 -1.79
N PRO A 472 10.48 11.16 -2.78
CA PRO A 472 11.84 10.84 -3.24
C PRO A 472 12.90 11.13 -2.17
N VAL A 473 13.93 10.30 -2.09
CA VAL A 473 15.14 10.63 -1.32
C VAL A 473 15.81 11.85 -1.97
N ASN A 474 16.14 12.85 -1.15
CA ASN A 474 16.68 14.14 -1.59
C ASN A 474 15.81 14.88 -2.62
N ALA A 475 14.48 14.77 -2.51
CA ALA A 475 13.49 15.41 -3.38
C ALA A 475 13.84 16.85 -3.76
N GLN A 476 13.59 17.20 -5.03
CA GLN A 476 13.84 18.53 -5.60
C GLN A 476 12.52 19.12 -6.13
N ASP A 477 12.51 20.44 -6.36
CA ASP A 477 11.28 21.16 -6.67
C ASP A 477 10.54 20.62 -7.90
N GLY A 478 11.25 20.20 -8.95
CA GLY A 478 10.62 19.65 -10.17
C GLY A 478 9.98 18.27 -10.01
N PHE A 479 10.34 17.51 -8.97
CA PHE A 479 9.83 16.15 -8.73
C PHE A 479 9.86 15.84 -7.23
N TYR A 480 8.73 16.08 -6.57
CA TYR A 480 8.62 16.19 -5.12
C TYR A 480 7.84 15.03 -4.47
N ALA A 481 6.86 14.46 -5.17
CA ALA A 481 6.09 13.29 -4.75
C ALA A 481 5.72 12.43 -5.97
N ILE A 482 5.59 11.10 -5.81
CA ILE A 482 5.13 10.16 -6.85
C ILE A 482 4.05 9.23 -6.27
N TRP A 483 3.01 8.92 -7.05
CA TRP A 483 1.92 8.01 -6.68
C TRP A 483 1.24 7.38 -7.90
N ALA A 484 0.20 6.58 -7.67
CA ALA A 484 -0.66 6.04 -8.72
C ALA A 484 -2.15 6.18 -8.38
N ASP A 485 -3.03 6.09 -9.38
CA ASP A 485 -4.48 6.01 -9.20
C ASP A 485 -5.05 4.64 -9.57
N GLY A 486 -6.25 4.32 -9.09
CA GLY A 486 -7.00 3.15 -9.57
C GLY A 486 -8.29 2.94 -8.79
N HIS A 487 -9.28 2.32 -9.43
CA HIS A 487 -10.63 2.26 -8.90
C HIS A 487 -10.72 1.33 -7.68
N GLY A 488 -11.18 1.84 -6.54
CA GLY A 488 -11.18 1.11 -5.25
C GLY A 488 -12.14 -0.08 -5.13
N ARG A 489 -13.05 -0.29 -6.11
CA ARG A 489 -14.13 -1.31 -6.05
C ARG A 489 -14.20 -2.27 -7.25
N LYS A 490 -13.31 -2.15 -8.23
CA LYS A 490 -13.24 -3.02 -9.43
C LYS A 490 -11.89 -2.83 -10.13
N PRO A 491 -11.42 -3.81 -10.92
CA PRO A 491 -10.26 -3.63 -11.80
C PRO A 491 -10.40 -2.37 -12.67
N SER A 492 -9.29 -1.66 -12.84
CA SER A 492 -9.18 -0.49 -13.72
C SER A 492 -7.77 -0.41 -14.31
N GLU A 493 -7.60 0.48 -15.29
CA GLU A 493 -6.27 1.02 -15.56
C GLU A 493 -5.72 1.74 -14.31
N SER A 494 -4.41 1.84 -14.21
CA SER A 494 -3.72 2.63 -13.19
C SER A 494 -2.68 3.52 -13.85
N PHE A 495 -2.79 4.82 -13.62
CA PHE A 495 -1.86 5.84 -14.10
C PHE A 495 -0.90 6.24 -12.98
N LEU A 496 0.34 6.55 -13.35
CA LEU A 496 1.31 7.14 -12.43
C LEU A 496 1.30 8.67 -12.53
N TYR A 497 1.53 9.32 -11.39
CA TYR A 497 1.56 10.77 -11.27
C TYR A 497 2.75 11.21 -10.44
N PHE A 498 3.19 12.45 -10.65
CA PHE A 498 4.07 13.16 -9.73
C PHE A 498 3.61 14.60 -9.51
N SER A 499 4.10 15.23 -8.45
CA SER A 499 3.95 16.69 -8.25
C SER A 499 5.30 17.38 -8.20
N ASN A 500 5.31 18.67 -8.50
CA ASN A 500 6.38 19.58 -8.10
C ASN A 500 6.20 20.00 -6.62
N ALA A 501 7.14 20.76 -6.05
CA ALA A 501 7.13 21.17 -4.63
C ALA A 501 6.10 22.25 -4.27
N VAL A 502 5.55 22.95 -5.26
CA VAL A 502 4.43 23.91 -5.07
C VAL A 502 3.06 23.25 -5.24
N GLY A 503 3.01 21.98 -5.69
CA GLY A 503 1.80 21.16 -5.77
C GLY A 503 1.09 21.18 -7.13
N ASP A 504 1.79 21.52 -8.22
CA ASP A 504 1.27 21.25 -9.57
C ASP A 504 1.49 19.78 -9.90
N VAL A 505 0.47 19.14 -10.49
CA VAL A 505 0.41 17.70 -10.70
C VAL A 505 0.59 17.35 -12.17
N TYR A 506 1.34 16.28 -12.43
CA TYR A 506 1.60 15.76 -13.76
C TYR A 506 1.34 14.26 -13.81
N ARG A 507 0.61 13.80 -14.83
CA ARG A 507 0.39 12.39 -15.14
C ARG A 507 1.46 11.89 -16.11
N LEU A 508 2.01 10.72 -15.85
CA LEU A 508 2.95 10.05 -16.74
C LEU A 508 2.21 9.42 -17.94
N PRO A 509 2.73 9.50 -19.18
CA PRO A 509 2.00 8.99 -20.35
C PRO A 509 1.87 7.46 -20.33
N ARG A 510 0.64 6.94 -20.34
CA ARG A 510 0.38 5.47 -20.34
C ARG A 510 0.94 4.74 -21.56
N HIS A 511 1.20 5.47 -22.66
CA HIS A 511 1.75 4.95 -23.91
C HIS A 511 2.86 5.88 -24.42
N GLY A 512 3.82 5.32 -25.15
CA GLY A 512 4.92 6.04 -25.78
C GLY A 512 6.09 5.12 -26.11
N ASP A 513 6.77 5.37 -27.23
CA ASP A 513 7.89 4.60 -27.79
C ASP A 513 9.21 5.41 -27.83
N ALA A 514 9.09 6.74 -27.97
CA ALA A 514 10.19 7.68 -27.93
C ALA A 514 11.05 7.51 -26.64
N PRO A 515 12.37 7.81 -26.68
CA PRO A 515 13.26 7.62 -25.52
C PRO A 515 12.91 8.51 -24.32
N MET A 516 12.39 9.72 -24.58
CA MET A 516 11.95 10.69 -23.57
C MET A 516 10.51 11.11 -23.89
N LEU A 517 9.64 11.08 -22.88
CA LEU A 517 8.22 11.42 -22.98
C LEU A 517 7.93 12.71 -22.19
N ALA A 518 7.00 13.51 -22.69
CA ALA A 518 6.53 14.71 -21.99
C ALA A 518 5.41 14.32 -21.00
N PRO A 519 5.53 14.63 -19.70
CA PRO A 519 4.47 14.39 -18.75
C PRO A 519 3.29 15.36 -18.98
N GLN A 520 2.07 14.92 -18.66
CA GLN A 520 0.83 15.64 -18.95
C GLN A 520 0.38 16.42 -17.72
N PRO A 521 0.28 17.76 -17.74
CA PRO A 521 -0.23 18.52 -16.60
C PRO A 521 -1.69 18.16 -16.32
N VAL A 522 -2.02 17.94 -15.05
CA VAL A 522 -3.38 17.79 -14.53
C VAL A 522 -3.88 19.18 -14.10
N LYS A 523 -5.15 19.47 -14.35
CA LYS A 523 -5.80 20.76 -14.05
C LYS A 523 -6.79 20.63 -12.90
#